data_AF-A0A284QN22-F1
#
_entry.id   AF-A0A284QN22-F1
#
_cell.length_a   1.000
_cell.length_b   1.000
_cell.length_c   1.000
_cell.angle_alpha   90.00
_cell.angle_beta   90.00
_cell.angle_gamma   90.00
#
_symmetry.space_group_name_H-M   'P 1'
#
loop_
_entity.id
_entity.type
_entity.pdbx_description
1 polymer ?
#
loop_
_entity_poly.entity_id
_entity_poly.type
_entity_poly.pdbx_seq_one_letter_code
_entity_poly.pdbx_strand_id
1 'polypeptide(L)'
;MQSTQPASIKTAVNELADKTKATGVSLDNFATGLGKVNEVSPSIEGILKEIEDLRAAVKANSAREKEEVGHVKNRVHEELKREILDSLRPHITSEIKGVIEKEAKIQVDKQIEKHIAIPLPKQKEETKERLSEVQVSLTNSKARIANAAITLEHMNDKLEPLLKKDGERSKVYPADLTSLFAYDLKMVRELLHDYGLESDTDLRVNLNRFLDYIGIPQDSRIA
;
A
#
# COMPACT_ATOMS: atom_id res chain seq x y z
N MET A 1 -7.43 21.58 19.21
CA MET A 1 -8.35 22.22 20.18
C MET A 1 -8.36 21.38 21.43
N GLN A 2 -7.99 21.99 22.56
CA GLN A 2 -7.73 21.33 23.85
C GLN A 2 -9.05 20.87 24.51
N SER A 3 -9.11 19.61 24.91
CA SER A 3 -10.11 19.08 25.84
C SER A 3 -9.37 18.65 27.10
N THR A 4 -9.38 19.50 28.11
CA THR A 4 -8.76 19.26 29.43
C THR A 4 -9.85 19.47 30.48
N GLN A 5 -10.77 18.51 30.62
CA GLN A 5 -11.91 18.67 31.54
C GLN A 5 -12.38 17.46 32.39
N PRO A 6 -11.72 16.29 32.48
CA PRO A 6 -12.14 15.26 33.46
C PRO A 6 -11.45 15.35 34.83
N ALA A 7 -10.25 15.95 34.91
CA ALA A 7 -9.50 16.07 36.17
C ALA A 7 -10.08 17.15 37.10
N SER A 8 -10.56 18.26 36.53
CA SER A 8 -11.13 19.40 37.27
C SER A 8 -12.41 19.02 38.04
N ILE A 9 -13.25 18.15 37.47
CA ILE A 9 -14.52 17.75 38.06
C ILE A 9 -14.31 16.82 39.28
N LYS A 10 -13.38 15.86 39.19
CA LYS A 10 -13.04 14.99 40.33
C LYS A 10 -12.48 15.79 41.51
N THR A 11 -11.62 16.76 41.22
CA THR A 11 -11.07 17.65 42.24
C THR A 11 -12.17 18.50 42.88
N ALA A 12 -13.04 19.12 42.09
CA ALA A 12 -14.15 19.93 42.59
C ALA A 12 -15.16 19.14 43.43
N VAL A 13 -15.48 17.89 43.06
CA VAL A 13 -16.39 17.02 43.81
C VAL A 13 -15.80 16.62 45.16
N ASN A 14 -14.50 16.32 45.21
CA ASN A 14 -13.82 16.01 46.47
C ASN A 14 -13.74 17.25 47.37
N GLU A 15 -13.46 18.42 46.80
CA GLU A 15 -13.41 19.68 47.54
C GLU A 15 -14.76 20.08 48.14
N LEU A 16 -15.86 19.80 47.42
CA LEU A 16 -17.22 20.00 47.92
C LEU A 16 -17.57 19.02 49.06
N ALA A 17 -17.16 17.76 48.92
CA ALA A 17 -17.35 16.72 49.94
C ALA A 17 -16.57 17.00 51.23
N ASP A 18 -15.41 17.66 51.12
CA ASP A 18 -14.59 18.03 52.28
C ASP A 18 -15.12 19.30 52.96
N LYS A 19 -15.60 20.28 52.19
CA LYS A 19 -16.26 21.48 52.74
C LYS A 19 -17.55 21.15 53.51
N THR A 20 -18.34 20.18 53.05
CA THR A 20 -19.58 19.74 53.72
C THR A 20 -19.33 18.98 55.02
N LYS A 21 -18.24 18.21 55.09
CA LYS A 21 -17.81 17.59 56.36
C LYS A 21 -17.32 18.65 57.35
N ALA A 22 -16.56 19.64 56.89
CA ALA A 22 -16.04 20.70 57.74
C ALA A 22 -17.17 21.55 58.37
N THR A 23 -18.24 21.86 57.64
CA THR A 23 -19.41 22.56 58.20
C THR A 23 -20.18 21.70 59.21
N GLY A 24 -20.29 20.38 58.99
CA GLY A 24 -20.86 19.46 59.96
C GLY A 24 -20.10 19.44 61.30
N VAL A 25 -18.77 19.37 61.24
CA VAL A 25 -17.91 19.41 62.42
C VAL A 25 -17.97 20.77 63.14
N SER A 26 -18.10 21.88 62.40
CA SER A 26 -18.25 23.22 62.99
C SER A 26 -19.55 23.37 63.78
N LEU A 27 -20.65 22.76 63.34
CA LEU A 27 -21.94 22.76 64.04
C LEU A 27 -21.89 21.92 65.32
N ASP A 28 -21.19 20.77 65.29
CA ASP A 28 -21.00 19.91 66.45
C ASP A 28 -20.22 20.64 67.56
N ASN A 29 -19.18 21.39 67.18
CA ASN A 29 -18.41 22.20 68.11
C ASN A 29 -19.22 23.37 68.69
N PHE A 30 -20.12 23.97 67.91
CA PHE A 30 -21.00 25.05 68.36
C PHE A 30 -22.09 24.55 69.34
N ALA A 31 -22.72 23.41 69.03
CA ALA A 31 -23.69 22.77 69.93
C ALA A 31 -23.05 22.36 71.26
N THR A 32 -21.82 21.86 71.22
CA THR A 32 -21.04 21.52 72.42
C THR A 32 -20.66 22.77 73.23
N GLY A 33 -20.49 23.93 72.57
CA GLY A 33 -20.27 25.22 73.21
C GLY A 33 -21.51 25.76 73.94
N LEU A 34 -22.70 25.55 73.39
CA LEU A 34 -23.97 25.97 74.00
C LEU A 34 -24.32 25.16 75.27
N GLY A 35 -23.96 23.87 75.32
CA GLY A 35 -24.14 23.04 76.51
C GLY A 35 -23.37 23.50 77.75
N LYS A 36 -22.44 24.47 77.61
CA LYS A 36 -21.65 25.05 78.72
C LYS A 36 -22.18 26.39 79.24
N VAL A 37 -23.25 26.95 78.67
CA VAL A 37 -23.83 28.24 79.10
C VAL A 37 -25.24 28.00 79.62
N ASN A 38 -25.35 27.48 80.85
CA ASN A 38 -26.61 27.09 81.49
C ASN A 38 -27.11 28.10 82.54
N GLU A 39 -26.72 29.37 82.41
CA GLU A 39 -27.28 30.49 83.18
C GLU A 39 -27.58 31.63 82.19
N VAL A 40 -28.81 31.68 81.67
CA VAL A 40 -29.61 32.87 81.24
C VAL A 40 -30.81 32.37 80.38
N SER A 41 -31.99 32.33 81.00
CA SER A 41 -33.35 32.68 80.49
C SER A 41 -33.94 32.07 79.17
N PRO A 42 -35.29 31.99 79.06
CA PRO A 42 -36.05 31.09 78.14
C PRO A 42 -36.04 31.43 76.63
N SER A 43 -35.06 32.18 76.12
CA SER A 43 -34.85 32.36 74.67
C SER A 43 -34.00 31.26 74.02
N ILE A 44 -33.33 30.42 74.81
CA ILE A 44 -32.43 29.36 74.31
C ILE A 44 -33.22 28.16 73.76
N GLU A 45 -34.41 27.87 74.29
CA GLU A 45 -35.20 26.70 73.90
C GLU A 45 -35.73 26.79 72.46
N GLY A 46 -36.04 28.00 71.99
CA GLY A 46 -36.38 28.27 70.58
C GLY A 46 -35.17 28.12 69.65
N ILE A 47 -34.00 28.56 70.08
CA ILE A 47 -32.74 28.46 69.32
C ILE A 47 -32.26 27.01 69.24
N LEU A 48 -32.42 26.21 70.30
CA LEU A 48 -32.07 24.79 70.30
C LEU A 48 -32.94 24.00 69.33
N LYS A 49 -34.24 24.29 69.27
CA LYS A 49 -35.16 23.66 68.33
C LYS A 49 -34.83 24.05 66.88
N GLU A 50 -34.51 25.32 66.64
CA GLU A 50 -34.10 25.81 65.32
C GLU A 50 -32.76 25.20 64.87
N ILE A 51 -31.83 24.94 65.80
CA ILE A 51 -30.58 24.21 65.53
C ILE A 51 -30.85 22.73 65.22
N GLU A 52 -31.75 22.06 65.93
CA GLU A 52 -32.15 20.69 65.61
C GLU A 52 -32.82 20.58 64.23
N ASP A 53 -33.72 21.51 63.92
CA ASP A 53 -34.37 21.58 62.61
C ASP A 53 -33.34 21.86 61.49
N LEU A 54 -32.37 22.76 61.73
CA LEU A 54 -31.28 23.01 60.80
C LEU A 54 -30.41 21.76 60.60
N ARG A 55 -30.15 21.01 61.67
CA ARG A 55 -29.34 19.77 61.62
C ARG A 55 -30.07 18.66 60.87
N ALA A 56 -31.38 18.53 61.07
CA ALA A 56 -32.23 17.63 60.31
C ALA A 56 -32.26 18.02 58.82
N ALA A 57 -32.37 19.32 58.52
CA ALA A 57 -32.34 19.85 57.16
C ALA A 57 -30.98 19.65 56.48
N VAL A 58 -29.86 19.87 57.17
CA VAL A 58 -28.50 19.62 56.66
C VAL A 58 -28.29 18.13 56.41
N LYS A 59 -28.77 17.26 57.31
CA LYS A 59 -28.65 15.81 57.13
C LYS A 59 -29.49 15.32 55.94
N ALA A 60 -30.71 15.84 55.78
CA ALA A 60 -31.58 15.56 54.65
C ALA A 60 -30.98 16.05 53.32
N ASN A 61 -30.41 17.27 53.29
CA ASN A 61 -29.71 17.79 52.12
C ASN A 61 -28.46 16.98 51.79
N SER A 62 -27.65 16.59 52.80
CA SER A 62 -26.46 15.77 52.57
C SER A 62 -26.78 14.38 52.00
N ALA A 63 -27.96 13.83 52.34
CA ALA A 63 -28.43 12.56 51.80
C ALA A 63 -28.85 12.71 50.33
N ARG A 64 -29.59 13.77 50.00
CA ARG A 64 -29.98 14.10 48.61
C ARG A 64 -28.77 14.40 47.73
N GLU A 65 -27.82 15.19 48.20
CA GLU A 65 -26.59 15.49 47.47
C GLU A 65 -25.78 14.22 47.21
N LYS A 66 -25.70 13.28 48.15
CA LYS A 66 -25.01 11.99 47.92
C LYS A 66 -25.71 11.16 46.85
N GLU A 67 -27.03 11.14 46.84
CA GLU A 67 -27.82 10.44 45.82
C GLU A 67 -27.61 11.07 44.45
N GLU A 68 -27.69 12.39 44.34
CA GLU A 68 -27.44 13.13 43.10
C GLU A 68 -26.01 12.94 42.59
N VAL A 69 -25.01 13.01 43.46
CA VAL A 69 -23.61 12.74 43.09
C VAL A 69 -23.45 11.28 42.63
N GLY A 70 -24.17 10.34 43.24
CA GLY A 70 -24.22 8.94 42.80
C GLY A 70 -24.77 8.80 41.38
N HIS A 71 -25.89 9.48 41.07
CA HIS A 71 -26.48 9.49 39.74
C HIS A 71 -25.57 10.14 38.69
N VAL A 72 -24.97 11.29 39.01
CA VAL A 72 -24.02 11.97 38.11
C VAL A 72 -22.81 11.09 37.85
N LYS A 73 -22.26 10.44 38.89
CA LYS A 73 -21.11 9.54 38.75
C LYS A 73 -21.42 8.37 37.82
N ASN A 74 -22.59 7.74 37.99
CA ASN A 74 -23.01 6.62 37.13
C ASN A 74 -23.23 7.07 35.69
N ARG A 75 -23.85 8.24 35.49
CA ARG A 75 -24.08 8.80 34.14
C ARG A 75 -22.77 9.13 33.44
N VAL A 76 -21.85 9.79 34.14
CA VAL A 76 -20.50 10.09 33.63
C VAL A 76 -19.73 8.81 33.32
N HIS A 77 -19.85 7.76 34.14
CA HIS A 77 -19.17 6.50 33.88
C HIS A 77 -19.68 5.81 32.60
N GLU A 78 -21.00 5.78 32.40
CA GLU A 78 -21.61 5.19 31.20
C GLU A 78 -21.37 6.03 29.94
N GLU A 79 -21.47 7.36 30.03
CA GLU A 79 -21.15 8.27 28.92
C GLU A 79 -19.69 8.16 28.51
N LEU A 80 -18.77 8.19 29.49
CA LEU A 80 -17.33 8.06 29.24
C LEU A 80 -16.98 6.69 28.65
N LYS A 81 -17.62 5.61 29.10
CA LYS A 81 -17.40 4.27 28.54
C LYS A 81 -17.84 4.20 27.08
N ARG A 82 -18.98 4.81 26.73
CA ARG A 82 -19.45 4.89 25.33
C ARG A 82 -18.53 5.75 24.48
N GLU A 83 -18.11 6.92 24.97
CA GLU A 83 -17.21 7.82 24.25
C GLU A 83 -15.82 7.20 24.03
N ILE A 84 -15.29 6.47 25.01
CA ILE A 84 -14.06 5.69 24.87
C ILE A 84 -14.24 4.58 23.82
N LEU A 85 -15.35 3.85 23.85
CA LEU A 85 -15.60 2.79 22.87
C LEU A 85 -15.79 3.35 21.44
N ASP A 86 -16.49 4.46 21.29
CA ASP A 86 -16.72 5.10 19.99
C ASP A 86 -15.44 5.75 19.44
N SER A 87 -14.56 6.26 20.29
CA SER A 87 -13.25 6.78 19.88
C SER A 87 -12.22 5.69 19.59
N LEU A 88 -12.22 4.57 20.33
CA LEU A 88 -11.26 3.48 20.13
C LEU A 88 -11.64 2.54 18.98
N ARG A 89 -12.93 2.32 18.72
CA ARG A 89 -13.42 1.46 17.62
C ARG A 89 -12.76 1.76 16.25
N PRO A 90 -12.73 3.01 15.76
CA PRO A 90 -12.12 3.30 14.47
C PRO A 90 -10.61 3.04 14.47
N HIS A 91 -9.93 3.29 15.59
CA HIS A 91 -8.50 3.03 15.72
C HIS A 91 -8.18 1.54 15.69
N ILE A 92 -8.93 0.73 16.46
CA ILE A 92 -8.81 -0.73 16.46
C ILE A 92 -9.13 -1.31 15.07
N THR A 93 -10.18 -0.81 14.41
CA THR A 93 -10.56 -1.28 13.08
C THR A 93 -9.50 -0.94 12.03
N SER A 94 -8.89 0.24 12.13
CA SER A 94 -7.75 0.65 11.32
C SER A 94 -6.55 -0.28 11.51
N GLU A 95 -6.16 -0.56 12.76
CA GLU A 95 -5.03 -1.46 13.04
C GLU A 95 -5.30 -2.88 12.57
N ILE A 96 -6.49 -3.42 12.86
CA ILE A 96 -6.91 -4.75 12.38
C ILE A 96 -6.83 -4.81 10.85
N LYS A 97 -7.34 -3.78 10.16
CA LYS A 97 -7.28 -3.73 8.69
C LYS A 97 -5.83 -3.75 8.19
N GLY A 98 -4.94 -2.99 8.82
CA GLY A 98 -3.51 -2.98 8.47
C GLY A 98 -2.82 -4.32 8.73
N VAL A 99 -3.18 -5.03 9.79
CA VAL A 99 -2.68 -6.38 10.07
C VAL A 99 -3.22 -7.39 9.04
N ILE A 100 -4.52 -7.32 8.71
CA ILE A 100 -5.13 -8.18 7.69
C ILE A 100 -4.49 -7.96 6.34
N GLU A 101 -4.25 -6.72 5.90
CA GLU A 101 -3.62 -6.43 4.61
C GLU A 101 -2.21 -7.03 4.53
N LYS A 102 -1.42 -6.93 5.61
CA LYS A 102 -0.08 -7.52 5.69
C LYS A 102 -0.12 -9.04 5.66
N GLU A 103 -0.98 -9.65 6.49
CA GLU A 103 -1.06 -11.10 6.60
C GLU A 103 -1.66 -11.73 5.34
N ALA A 104 -2.67 -11.08 4.74
CA ALA A 104 -3.24 -11.49 3.46
C ALA A 104 -2.18 -11.48 2.36
N LYS A 105 -1.33 -10.44 2.29
CA LYS A 105 -0.21 -10.41 1.33
C LYS A 105 0.75 -11.59 1.53
N ILE A 106 1.15 -11.86 2.77
CA ILE A 106 2.05 -12.99 3.10
C ILE A 106 1.42 -14.33 2.73
N GLN A 107 0.14 -14.52 3.06
CA GLN A 107 -0.62 -15.74 2.77
C GLN A 107 -0.78 -15.96 1.26
N VAL A 108 -1.13 -14.90 0.53
CA VAL A 108 -1.26 -14.92 -0.94
C VAL A 108 0.08 -15.22 -1.58
N ASP A 109 1.17 -14.56 -1.17
CA ASP A 109 2.51 -14.81 -1.71
C ASP A 109 2.94 -16.27 -1.49
N LYS A 110 2.70 -16.83 -0.30
CA LYS A 110 2.98 -18.25 0.01
C LYS A 110 2.12 -19.23 -0.80
N GLN A 111 0.85 -18.90 -1.04
CA GLN A 111 -0.04 -19.75 -1.84
C GLN A 111 0.31 -19.67 -3.34
N ILE A 112 0.68 -18.48 -3.82
CA ILE A 112 1.19 -18.28 -5.17
C ILE A 112 2.47 -19.09 -5.39
N GLU A 113 3.40 -19.09 -4.43
CA GLU A 113 4.64 -19.87 -4.53
C GLU A 113 4.38 -21.39 -4.57
N LYS A 114 3.38 -21.87 -3.82
CA LYS A 114 3.01 -23.30 -3.81
C LYS A 114 2.29 -23.78 -5.07
N HIS A 115 1.50 -22.91 -5.71
CA HIS A 115 0.62 -23.29 -6.81
C HIS A 115 1.10 -22.84 -8.19
N ILE A 116 2.01 -21.87 -8.28
CA ILE A 116 2.58 -21.42 -9.55
C ILE A 116 4.03 -21.93 -9.65
N ALA A 117 4.26 -22.93 -10.51
CA ALA A 117 5.57 -23.56 -10.72
C ALA A 117 6.66 -22.59 -11.21
N ILE A 118 6.28 -21.45 -11.79
CA ILE A 118 7.19 -20.40 -12.26
C ILE A 118 6.67 -19.05 -11.72
N PRO A 119 7.45 -18.29 -10.94
CA PRO A 119 7.03 -16.97 -10.46
C PRO A 119 6.54 -16.06 -11.59
N LEU A 120 5.43 -15.36 -11.40
CA LEU A 120 4.86 -14.42 -12.39
C LEU A 120 5.88 -13.40 -12.96
N PRO A 121 6.84 -12.85 -12.17
CA PRO A 121 7.88 -11.99 -12.72
C PRO A 121 8.74 -12.68 -13.79
N LYS A 122 9.11 -13.96 -13.57
CA LYS A 122 9.86 -14.75 -14.54
C LYS A 122 9.04 -15.04 -15.79
N GLN A 123 7.76 -15.39 -15.63
CA GLN A 123 6.88 -15.59 -16.78
C GLN A 123 6.75 -14.33 -17.65
N LYS A 124 6.71 -13.15 -17.01
CA LYS A 124 6.68 -11.87 -17.71
C LYS A 124 7.96 -11.63 -18.51
N GLU A 125 9.12 -11.93 -17.94
CA GLU A 125 10.41 -11.81 -18.61
C GLU A 125 10.52 -12.78 -19.78
N GLU A 126 10.21 -14.06 -19.58
CA GLU A 126 10.20 -15.07 -20.65
C GLU A 126 9.23 -14.69 -21.79
N THR A 127 8.05 -14.17 -21.44
CA THR A 127 7.07 -13.73 -22.45
C THR A 127 7.56 -12.53 -23.24
N LYS A 128 8.24 -11.57 -22.58
CA LYS A 128 8.85 -10.43 -23.27
C LYS A 128 9.92 -10.88 -24.26
N GLU A 129 10.77 -11.82 -23.85
CA GLU A 129 11.83 -12.38 -24.69
C GLU A 129 11.24 -13.08 -25.93
N ARG A 130 10.22 -13.91 -25.73
CA ARG A 130 9.47 -14.54 -26.84
C ARG A 130 8.81 -13.52 -27.76
N LEU A 131 8.24 -12.45 -27.21
CA LEU A 131 7.65 -11.38 -28.03
C LEU A 131 8.70 -10.66 -28.88
N SER A 132 9.89 -10.38 -28.33
CA SER A 132 10.98 -9.82 -29.13
C SER A 132 11.42 -10.75 -30.25
N GLU A 133 11.51 -12.06 -30.00
CA GLU A 133 11.82 -13.06 -31.03
C GLU A 133 10.76 -13.09 -32.14
N VAL A 134 9.48 -13.09 -31.78
CA VAL A 134 8.38 -13.05 -32.75
C VAL A 134 8.38 -11.75 -33.55
N GLN A 135 8.65 -10.61 -32.92
CA GLN A 135 8.72 -9.32 -33.60
C GLN A 135 9.88 -9.26 -34.60
N VAL A 136 11.04 -9.79 -34.24
CA VAL A 136 12.19 -9.96 -35.14
C VAL A 136 11.80 -10.87 -36.31
N SER A 137 11.19 -12.03 -36.05
CA SER A 137 10.76 -12.97 -37.09
C SER A 137 9.73 -12.36 -38.05
N LEU A 138 8.77 -11.60 -37.53
CA LEU A 138 7.79 -10.88 -38.34
C LEU A 138 8.45 -9.83 -39.23
N THR A 139 9.41 -9.07 -38.68
CA THR A 139 10.15 -8.04 -39.42
C THR A 139 10.99 -8.68 -40.52
N ASN A 140 11.68 -9.78 -40.22
CA ASN A 140 12.44 -10.55 -41.20
C ASN A 140 11.55 -11.15 -42.28
N SER A 141 10.35 -11.62 -41.93
CA SER A 141 9.38 -12.12 -42.91
C SER A 141 8.94 -11.01 -43.87
N LYS A 142 8.69 -9.79 -43.37
CA LYS A 142 8.37 -8.63 -44.22
C LYS A 142 9.54 -8.23 -45.11
N ALA A 143 10.76 -8.23 -44.58
CA ALA A 143 11.98 -7.95 -45.35
C ALA A 143 12.16 -8.99 -46.46
N ARG A 144 11.95 -10.28 -46.18
CA ARG A 144 12.01 -11.35 -47.19
C ARG A 144 10.97 -11.17 -48.28
N ILE A 145 9.73 -10.80 -47.94
CA ILE A 145 8.69 -10.54 -48.95
C ILE A 145 9.08 -9.35 -49.84
N ALA A 146 9.63 -8.28 -49.25
CA ALA A 146 10.11 -7.13 -50.02
C ALA A 146 11.30 -7.52 -50.93
N ASN A 147 12.26 -8.27 -50.41
CA ASN A 147 13.43 -8.73 -51.16
C ASN A 147 13.06 -9.72 -52.27
N ALA A 148 12.06 -10.57 -52.05
CA ALA A 148 11.57 -11.52 -53.05
C ALA A 148 11.01 -10.86 -54.31
N ALA A 149 10.58 -9.59 -54.21
CA ALA A 149 10.11 -8.82 -55.34
C ALA A 149 11.26 -8.30 -56.25
N ILE A 150 12.50 -8.35 -55.76
CA ILE A 150 13.68 -7.89 -56.51
C ILE A 150 14.11 -8.99 -57.49
N THR A 151 14.22 -8.61 -58.76
CA THR A 151 14.66 -9.47 -59.86
C THR A 151 16.08 -9.10 -60.31
N LEU A 152 16.70 -9.97 -61.13
CA LEU A 152 18.01 -9.68 -61.76
C LEU A 152 18.03 -8.43 -62.64
N GLU A 153 16.88 -7.93 -63.09
CA GLU A 153 16.80 -6.70 -63.89
C GLU A 153 16.95 -5.44 -63.02
N HIS A 154 16.73 -5.58 -61.71
CA HIS A 154 16.73 -4.49 -60.74
C HIS A 154 17.76 -4.72 -59.62
N MET A 155 18.98 -5.14 -59.99
CA MET A 155 20.04 -5.47 -59.01
C MET A 155 20.51 -4.30 -58.14
N ASN A 156 20.22 -3.07 -58.55
CA ASN A 156 20.55 -1.85 -57.82
C ASN A 156 19.43 -1.41 -56.87
N ASP A 157 18.30 -2.14 -56.84
CA ASP A 157 17.24 -1.86 -55.90
C ASP A 157 17.71 -2.20 -54.48
N LYS A 158 17.29 -1.37 -53.54
CA LYS A 158 17.71 -1.47 -52.15
C LYS A 158 17.16 -2.73 -51.49
N LEU A 159 18.04 -3.53 -50.91
CA LEU A 159 17.67 -4.68 -50.09
C LEU A 159 17.17 -4.21 -48.72
N GLU A 160 16.01 -4.73 -48.30
CA GLU A 160 15.52 -4.56 -46.94
C GLU A 160 16.32 -5.44 -45.98
N PRO A 161 16.90 -4.87 -44.91
CA PRO A 161 17.82 -5.58 -44.03
C PRO A 161 17.10 -6.52 -43.08
N LEU A 162 17.60 -7.75 -42.98
CA LEU A 162 17.17 -8.71 -41.97
C LEU A 162 17.86 -8.41 -40.63
N LEU A 163 17.12 -8.59 -39.55
CA LEU A 163 17.59 -8.50 -38.18
C LEU A 163 18.15 -9.86 -37.73
N LYS A 164 19.25 -9.81 -36.97
CA LYS A 164 19.87 -10.96 -36.29
C LYS A 164 19.00 -11.42 -35.12
N LYS A 165 19.40 -12.52 -34.47
CA LYS A 165 18.74 -13.01 -33.24
C LYS A 165 18.70 -11.96 -32.13
N ASP A 166 19.72 -11.10 -32.08
CA ASP A 166 19.81 -10.00 -31.11
C ASP A 166 18.95 -8.78 -31.48
N GLY A 167 18.21 -8.83 -32.60
CA GLY A 167 17.38 -7.73 -33.10
C GLY A 167 18.14 -6.62 -33.83
N GLU A 168 19.47 -6.70 -33.88
CA GLU A 168 20.32 -5.75 -34.63
C GLU A 168 20.55 -6.17 -36.09
N ARG A 169 20.94 -5.22 -36.93
CA ARG A 169 21.34 -5.48 -38.33
C ARG A 169 22.79 -5.96 -38.40
N SER A 170 23.11 -6.80 -39.38
CA SER A 170 24.51 -7.13 -39.66
C SER A 170 25.26 -5.89 -40.14
N LYS A 171 26.53 -5.74 -39.72
CA LYS A 171 27.39 -4.62 -40.15
C LYS A 171 27.84 -4.76 -41.59
N VAL A 172 27.88 -5.99 -42.09
CA VAL A 172 28.29 -6.36 -43.45
C VAL A 172 27.08 -6.66 -44.33
N TYR A 173 25.89 -6.15 -43.98
CA TYR A 173 24.71 -6.35 -44.81
C TYR A 173 24.83 -5.52 -46.11
N PRO A 174 24.64 -6.13 -47.29
CA PRO A 174 24.75 -5.42 -48.56
C PRO A 174 23.59 -4.43 -48.76
N ALA A 175 23.86 -3.30 -49.41
CA ALA A 175 22.83 -2.32 -49.72
C ALA A 175 21.90 -2.80 -50.86
N ASP A 176 22.47 -3.53 -51.82
CA ASP A 176 21.82 -4.00 -53.05
C ASP A 176 22.46 -5.33 -53.51
N LEU A 177 21.89 -5.97 -54.54
CA LEU A 177 22.42 -7.23 -55.07
C LEU A 177 23.78 -7.03 -55.74
N THR A 178 24.01 -5.90 -56.39
CA THR A 178 25.29 -5.55 -57.01
C THR A 178 26.42 -5.56 -55.98
N SER A 179 26.20 -4.97 -54.81
CA SER A 179 27.14 -4.95 -53.69
C SER A 179 27.38 -6.35 -53.14
N LEU A 180 26.32 -7.16 -53.02
CA LEU A 180 26.43 -8.55 -52.56
C LEU A 180 27.32 -9.39 -53.49
N PHE A 181 27.17 -9.25 -54.81
CA PHE A 181 28.00 -9.99 -55.78
C PHE A 181 29.45 -9.49 -55.86
N ALA A 182 29.73 -8.30 -55.35
CA ALA A 182 31.09 -7.77 -55.23
C ALA A 182 31.84 -8.28 -53.97
N TYR A 183 31.17 -9.02 -53.08
CA TYR A 183 31.80 -9.51 -51.84
C TYR A 183 32.82 -10.62 -52.12
N ASP A 184 33.89 -10.61 -51.33
CA ASP A 184 34.85 -11.70 -51.30
C ASP A 184 34.37 -12.85 -50.39
N LEU A 185 35.03 -14.00 -50.47
CA LEU A 185 34.68 -15.18 -49.67
C LEU A 185 34.70 -14.90 -48.17
N LYS A 186 35.54 -13.99 -47.70
CA LYS A 186 35.65 -13.65 -46.29
C LYS A 186 34.42 -12.88 -45.82
N MET A 187 34.00 -11.87 -46.57
CA MET A 187 32.82 -11.03 -46.27
C MET A 187 31.53 -11.86 -46.31
N VAL A 188 31.35 -12.73 -47.31
CA VAL A 188 30.15 -13.57 -47.38
C VAL A 188 30.10 -14.57 -46.22
N ARG A 189 31.24 -15.13 -45.79
CA ARG A 189 31.28 -16.01 -44.62
C ARG A 189 30.93 -15.28 -43.32
N GLU A 190 31.43 -14.05 -43.16
CA GLU A 190 31.07 -13.21 -42.02
C GLU A 190 29.57 -12.88 -42.02
N LEU A 191 29.01 -12.57 -43.18
CA LEU A 191 27.59 -12.35 -43.37
C LEU A 191 26.76 -13.60 -43.01
N LEU A 192 27.13 -14.78 -43.52
CA LEU A 192 26.43 -16.04 -43.19
C LEU A 192 26.52 -16.34 -41.69
N HIS A 193 27.68 -16.12 -41.08
CA HIS A 193 27.89 -16.30 -39.64
C HIS A 193 26.98 -15.38 -38.80
N ASP A 194 26.84 -14.11 -39.18
CA ASP A 194 25.96 -13.14 -38.51
C ASP A 194 24.49 -13.60 -38.46
N TYR A 195 24.05 -14.38 -39.47
CA TYR A 195 22.71 -14.95 -39.54
C TYR A 195 22.63 -16.42 -39.09
N GLY A 196 23.73 -16.99 -38.60
CA GLY A 196 23.80 -18.37 -38.11
C GLY A 196 23.64 -19.43 -39.21
N LEU A 197 24.02 -19.10 -40.43
CA LEU A 197 23.99 -20.00 -41.59
C LEU A 197 25.33 -20.73 -41.72
N GLU A 198 25.29 -21.97 -42.18
CA GLU A 198 26.50 -22.74 -42.48
C GLU A 198 27.26 -22.09 -43.64
N SER A 199 28.59 -22.15 -43.59
CA SER A 199 29.46 -21.62 -44.65
C SER A 199 30.28 -22.72 -45.31
N ASP A 200 30.53 -22.56 -46.60
CA ASP A 200 31.27 -23.47 -47.46
C ASP A 200 32.61 -22.85 -47.89
N THR A 201 33.46 -23.69 -48.46
CA THR A 201 34.64 -23.34 -49.26
C THR A 201 34.31 -22.59 -50.54
N ASP A 202 33.17 -22.88 -51.17
CA ASP A 202 32.75 -22.24 -52.40
C ASP A 202 31.95 -20.94 -52.15
N LEU A 203 32.43 -19.83 -52.73
CA LEU A 203 31.77 -18.52 -52.70
C LEU A 203 30.37 -18.57 -53.32
N ARG A 204 30.19 -19.29 -54.43
CA ARG A 204 28.91 -19.38 -55.14
C ARG A 204 27.86 -20.06 -54.29
N VAL A 205 28.23 -21.17 -53.62
CA VAL A 205 27.35 -21.89 -52.69
C VAL A 205 26.93 -20.98 -51.54
N ASN A 206 27.86 -20.20 -51.00
CA ASN A 206 27.60 -19.26 -49.91
C ASN A 206 26.66 -18.12 -50.33
N LEU A 207 26.89 -17.54 -51.51
CA LEU A 207 26.02 -16.48 -52.07
C LEU A 207 24.61 -17.01 -52.32
N ASN A 208 24.47 -18.18 -52.98
CA ASN A 208 23.17 -18.79 -53.23
C ASN A 208 22.43 -19.09 -51.92
N ARG A 209 23.13 -19.60 -50.90
CA ARG A 209 22.55 -19.85 -49.57
C ARG A 209 22.04 -18.56 -48.92
N PHE A 210 22.78 -17.45 -49.09
CA PHE A 210 22.33 -16.16 -48.58
C PHE A 210 21.12 -15.62 -49.36
N LEU A 211 21.13 -15.72 -50.70
CA LEU A 211 20.00 -15.34 -51.56
C LEU A 211 18.71 -16.09 -51.20
N ASP A 212 18.82 -17.40 -50.95
CA ASP A 212 17.71 -18.24 -50.50
C ASP A 212 17.19 -17.76 -49.13
N TYR A 213 18.10 -17.41 -48.22
CA TYR A 213 17.75 -16.94 -46.88
C TYR A 213 17.04 -15.58 -46.86
N ILE A 214 17.42 -14.66 -47.76
CA ILE A 214 16.77 -13.35 -47.91
C ILE A 214 15.50 -13.40 -48.77
N GLY A 215 15.18 -14.56 -49.35
CA GLY A 215 13.91 -14.82 -50.03
C GLY A 215 13.90 -14.51 -51.52
N ILE A 216 15.07 -14.33 -52.15
CA ILE A 216 15.15 -14.02 -53.58
C ILE A 216 14.98 -15.31 -54.40
N PRO A 217 14.08 -15.34 -55.40
CA PRO A 217 13.75 -16.54 -56.15
C PRO A 217 14.90 -17.09 -56.99
N GLN A 218 14.89 -18.41 -57.15
CA GLN A 218 15.93 -19.25 -57.75
C GLN A 218 16.27 -18.94 -59.21
N ASP A 219 15.38 -18.23 -59.92
CA ASP A 219 15.63 -17.77 -61.29
C ASP A 219 16.77 -16.74 -61.36
N SER A 220 17.22 -16.23 -60.21
CA SER A 220 18.36 -15.32 -60.08
C SER A 220 19.70 -16.00 -59.77
N ARG A 221 19.77 -17.34 -59.87
CA ARG A 221 20.98 -18.11 -59.55
C ARG A 221 22.10 -17.86 -60.56
N ILE A 222 23.32 -17.66 -60.05
CA ILE A 222 24.52 -17.66 -60.88
C ILE A 222 24.74 -19.10 -61.41
N ALA A 223 24.63 -19.26 -62.74
CA ALA A 223 25.02 -20.49 -63.44
C ALA A 223 26.55 -20.71 -63.42
#